data_AF-A0A7Z9MW78-F1
#
_entry.id   AF-A0A7Z9MW78-F1
#
_cell.length_a   1.000
_cell.length_b   1.000
_cell.length_c   1.000
_cell.angle_alpha   90.00
_cell.angle_beta   90.00
_cell.angle_gamma   90.00
#
_symmetry.space_group_name_H-M   'P 1'
#
loop_
_entity.id
_entity.type
_entity.pdbx_description
1 polymer ?
#
loop_
_entity_poly.entity_id
_entity_poly.type
_entity_poly.pdbx_seq_one_letter_code
_entity_poly.pdbx_strand_id
1 'polypeptide(L)' 'MMANFGKGEINSTKNINTPAFIIDEKILRHDTEHLRKIADEASCRLLYSLKACSLYPVLDVLS' A
#
# COMPACT_ATOMS: atom_id res chain seq x y z
N MET A 1 0.24 5.93 18.57
CA MET A 1 -0.08 4.49 18.49
C MET A 1 0.87 3.88 17.46
N MET A 2 1.81 3.03 17.87
CA MET A 2 2.71 2.36 16.93
C MET A 2 1.94 1.19 16.30
N ALA A 3 1.75 1.23 14.98
CA ALA A 3 1.20 0.10 14.25
C ALA A 3 2.30 -0.96 14.10
N ASN A 4 2.05 -2.18 14.59
CA ASN A 4 2.92 -3.32 14.37
C ASN A 4 2.61 -3.90 12.98
N PHE A 5 3.60 -3.86 12.09
CA PHE A 5 3.46 -4.35 10.72
C PHE A 5 4.18 -5.69 10.58
N GLY A 6 3.42 -6.77 10.44
CA GLY A 6 3.97 -8.09 10.11
C GLY A 6 4.13 -8.23 8.60
N LYS A 7 5.37 -8.43 8.12
CA LYS A 7 5.60 -9.02 6.79
C LYS A 7 5.21 -10.49 6.87
N GLY A 8 4.03 -10.85 6.37
CA GLY A 8 3.55 -12.22 6.38
C GLY A 8 2.75 -12.54 5.12
N GLU A 9 3.07 -13.66 4.47
CA GLU A 9 2.18 -14.26 3.48
C GLU A 9 0.87 -14.65 4.18
N ILE A 10 -0.26 -14.12 3.68
CA ILE A 10 -1.58 -14.30 4.28
C ILE A 10 -2.14 -15.69 3.90
N ASN A 11 -1.49 -16.76 4.38
CA ASN A 11 -2.01 -18.12 4.20
C ASN A 11 -3.12 -18.44 5.22
N SER A 12 -3.29 -17.64 6.28
CA SER A 12 -4.43 -17.71 7.21
C SER A 12 -4.58 -16.47 8.08
N THR A 13 -5.73 -15.78 8.02
CA THR A 13 -6.06 -14.63 8.89
C THR A 13 -6.41 -15.03 10.34
N LYS A 14 -6.40 -16.33 10.66
CA LYS A 14 -6.87 -16.90 11.94
C LYS A 14 -6.12 -16.38 13.18
N ASN A 15 -4.90 -15.87 13.02
CA ASN A 15 -4.07 -15.39 14.13
C ASN A 15 -3.99 -13.86 14.24
N ILE A 16 -4.80 -13.12 13.47
CA ILE A 16 -4.87 -11.66 13.56
C ILE A 16 -5.96 -11.27 14.55
N ASN A 17 -5.58 -10.59 15.63
CA ASN A 17 -6.55 -10.02 16.57
C ASN A 17 -7.38 -8.94 15.86
N THR A 18 -8.70 -9.14 15.82
CA THR A 18 -9.62 -8.19 15.21
C THR A 18 -10.05 -7.11 16.23
N PRO A 19 -10.36 -5.88 15.76
CA PRO A 19 -10.32 -5.41 14.38
C PRO A 19 -8.90 -5.15 13.88
N ALA A 20 -8.65 -5.47 12.61
CA ALA A 20 -7.38 -5.22 11.95
C ALA A 20 -7.58 -4.82 10.47
N PHE A 21 -6.68 -3.99 9.97
CA PHE A 21 -6.58 -3.67 8.55
C PHE A 21 -5.54 -4.58 7.88
N ILE A 22 -5.87 -5.06 6.69
CA ILE A 22 -4.99 -5.89 5.86
C ILE A 22 -4.68 -5.11 4.58
N ILE A 23 -3.41 -5.04 4.22
CA ILE A 23 -2.94 -4.37 3.01
C ILE A 23 -2.21 -5.41 2.17
N ASP A 24 -2.64 -5.57 0.93
CA ASP A 24 -1.97 -6.42 -0.05
C ASP A 24 -0.95 -5.59 -0.84
N GLU A 25 0.33 -5.84 -0.59
CA GLU A 25 1.43 -5.14 -1.27
C GLU A 25 1.43 -5.38 -2.79
N LYS A 26 1.03 -6.57 -3.26
CA LYS A 26 1.04 -6.90 -4.69
C LYS A 26 0.02 -6.07 -5.45
N ILE A 27 -1.19 -5.94 -4.89
CA ILE A 27 -2.24 -5.08 -5.45
C ILE A 27 -1.78 -3.62 -5.44
N LEU A 28 -1.23 -3.15 -4.32
CA LEU A 28 -0.76 -1.78 -4.18
C LEU A 28 0.33 -1.42 -5.23
N ARG A 29 1.30 -2.32 -5.44
CA ARG A 29 2.36 -2.14 -6.46
C ARG A 29 1.80 -2.13 -7.87
N HIS A 30 1.00 -3.15 -8.22
CA HIS A 30 0.38 -3.28 -9.53
C HIS A 30 -0.42 -2.03 -9.93
N ASP A 31 -1.28 -1.54 -9.03
CA ASP A 31 -2.12 -0.38 -9.33
C ASP A 31 -1.29 0.91 -9.47
N THR A 32 -0.24 1.05 -8.66
CA THR A 32 0.66 2.22 -8.71
C THR A 32 1.50 2.22 -9.99
N GLU A 33 1.99 1.06 -10.44
CA GLU A 33 2.72 0.90 -11.71
C GLU A 33 1.85 1.28 -12.92
N HIS A 34 0.59 0.86 -12.93
CA HIS A 34 -0.36 1.24 -13.97
C HIS A 34 -0.62 2.76 -14.01
N LEU A 35 -0.83 3.38 -12.85
CA LEU A 35 -1.01 4.83 -12.76
C LEU A 35 0.26 5.59 -13.16
N ARG A 36 1.43 5.06 -12.82
CA ARG A 36 2.72 5.65 -13.20
C ARG A 36 2.87 5.68 -14.72
N LYS A 37 2.58 4.57 -15.40
CA LYS A 37 2.63 4.49 -16.86
C LYS A 37 1.77 5.57 -17.53
N ILE A 38 0.54 5.75 -17.04
CA ILE A 38 -0.38 6.78 -17.56
C ILE A 38 0.18 8.20 -17.30
N ALA A 39 0.74 8.44 -16.11
CA ALA A 39 1.33 9.74 -15.78
C ALA A 39 2.54 10.07 -16.67
N ASP A 40 3.38 9.07 -16.96
CA ASP A 40 4.53 9.21 -17.84
C ASP A 40 4.08 9.50 -19.29
N GLU A 41 3.07 8.79 -19.80
CA GLU A 41 2.47 9.04 -21.12
C GLU A 41 1.84 10.44 -21.22
N ALA A 42 1.21 10.92 -20.13
CA ALA A 42 0.60 12.24 -20.05
C ALA A 42 1.58 13.37 -19.69
N SER A 43 2.87 13.08 -19.50
CA SER A 43 3.89 14.02 -19.05
C SER A 43 3.51 14.78 -17.76
N CYS A 44 2.91 14.09 -16.79
CA CYS A 44 2.48 14.65 -15.52
C CYS A 44 3.12 13.94 -14.32
N ARG A 45 2.93 14.49 -13.11
CA ARG A 45 3.45 13.89 -11.87
C ARG A 45 2.37 13.07 -11.18
N LEU A 46 2.69 11.81 -10.88
CA LEU A 46 1.88 10.99 -9.98
C LEU A 46 2.17 11.35 -8.52
N LEU A 47 1.15 11.80 -7.79
CA LEU A 47 1.24 12.16 -6.37
C LEU A 47 0.31 11.28 -5.54
N TYR A 48 0.80 10.83 -4.38
CA TYR A 48 -0.01 10.08 -3.43
C TYR A 48 -0.65 11.01 -2.39
N SER A 49 -1.94 10.84 -2.13
CA SER A 49 -2.66 11.62 -1.12
C SER A 49 -2.52 10.98 0.26
N LEU A 50 -1.80 11.63 1.18
CA LEU A 50 -1.61 11.16 2.56
C LEU A 50 -2.93 11.03 3.35
N LYS A 51 -4.02 11.66 2.88
CA LYS A 51 -5.37 11.47 3.45
C LYS A 51 -5.88 10.04 3.27
N ALA A 52 -5.42 9.32 2.24
CA ALA A 52 -5.86 7.96 1.96
C ALA A 52 -5.26 6.95 2.95
N CYS A 53 -3.94 7.01 3.19
CA CYS A 53 -3.25 6.22 4.20
C CYS A 53 -1.86 6.81 4.48
N SER A 54 -1.56 7.14 5.73
CA SER A 54 -0.26 7.72 6.13
C SER A 54 0.67 6.70 6.81
N LEU A 55 0.35 5.41 6.72
CA LEU A 55 1.15 4.35 7.34
C LEU A 55 2.49 4.20 6.60
N TYR A 56 3.60 4.28 7.34
CA TYR A 56 4.94 4.23 6.76
C TYR A 56 5.17 3.06 5.79
N PRO A 57 4.76 1.81 6.07
CA PRO A 57 4.99 0.71 5.11
C PRO A 57 4.23 0.86 3.80
N VAL A 58 3.09 1.55 3.80
CA VAL A 58 2.37 1.89 2.57
C VAL A 58 3.19 2.91 1.78
N LEU A 59 3.69 3.93 2.46
CA LEU A 59 4.52 4.97 1.83
C LEU A 59 5.84 4.39 1.30
N ASP A 60 6.46 3.45 2.01
CA ASP A 60 7.68 2.73 1.62
C ASP A 60 7.48 1.84 0.38
N VAL A 61 6.27 1.30 0.19
CA VAL A 61 5.91 0.57 -1.04
C VAL A 61 5.69 1.51 -2.23
N LEU A 62 5.24 2.74 -1.96
CA LEU A 62 4.88 3.74 -2.97
C LEU A 62 6.04 4.66 -3.39
N SER A 63 7.13 4.71 -2.60
CA SER A 63 8.36 5.45 -2.88
C SER A 63 9.24 4.75 -3.90
#